data_AF-A0A959HNE0-F1
#
_entry.id   AF-A0A959HNE0-F1
#
_cell.length_a   1.000
_cell.length_b   1.000
_cell.length_c   1.000
_cell.angle_alpha   90.00
_cell.angle_beta   90.00
_cell.angle_gamma   90.00
#
_symmetry.space_group_name_H-M   'P 1'
#
loop_
_entity.id
_entity.type
_entity.pdbx_description
1 polymer ?
#
loop_
_entity_poly.entity_id
_entity_poly.type
_entity_poly.pdbx_seq_one_letter_code
_entity_poly.pdbx_strand_id
1 'polypeptide(L)' 'METTSQSAPLTNLQRELLKLFAQNVADEDLIAIRRLIARYFAEKAMDLADQAWEEKGWTDEDAIRLVHTKMRTPYNPSQE' A
#
# COMPACT_ATOMS: atom_id res chain seq x y z
N MET A 1 -36.07 -1.90 1.86
CA MET A 1 -35.15 -2.41 0.82
C MET A 1 -34.11 -3.25 1.55
N GLU A 2 -34.08 -4.55 1.26
CA GLU A 2 -33.18 -5.51 1.90
C GLU A 2 -31.76 -5.34 1.34
N THR A 3 -30.77 -5.14 2.22
CA THR A 3 -29.35 -5.10 1.85
C THR A 3 -28.81 -6.52 1.84
N THR A 4 -28.92 -7.20 0.69
CA THR A 4 -28.25 -8.49 0.51
C THR A 4 -26.74 -8.28 0.43
N SER A 5 -26.06 -8.47 1.56
CA SER A 5 -24.60 -8.55 1.62
C SER A 5 -24.16 -9.87 0.99
N GLN A 6 -24.06 -9.90 -0.35
CA GLN A 6 -23.39 -10.98 -1.07
C GLN A 6 -21.92 -10.95 -0.64
N SER A 7 -21.52 -11.92 0.18
CA SER A 7 -20.12 -12.10 0.55
C SER A 7 -19.32 -12.44 -0.71
N ALA A 8 -18.60 -11.45 -1.23
CA ALA A 8 -17.69 -11.68 -2.34
C ALA A 8 -16.72 -12.81 -1.95
N PRO A 9 -16.44 -13.77 -2.84
CA PRO A 9 -15.50 -14.84 -2.53
C PRO A 9 -14.14 -14.23 -2.19
N LEU A 10 -13.53 -14.73 -1.12
CA LEU A 10 -12.22 -14.25 -0.65
C LEU A 10 -11.20 -14.25 -1.79
N THR A 11 -10.26 -13.32 -1.78
CA THR A 11 -9.14 -13.33 -2.72
C THR A 11 -8.24 -14.54 -2.45
N ASN A 12 -7.39 -14.89 -3.42
CA ASN A 12 -6.36 -15.92 -3.23
C ASN A 12 -5.47 -15.60 -2.02
N LEU A 13 -5.04 -14.34 -1.88
CA LEU A 13 -4.21 -13.91 -0.74
C LEU A 13 -4.96 -14.06 0.59
N GLN A 14 -6.22 -13.66 0.66
CA GLN A 14 -7.04 -13.81 1.87
C GLN A 14 -7.19 -15.28 2.28
N ARG A 15 -7.39 -16.20 1.32
CA ARG A 15 -7.47 -17.64 1.61
C ARG A 15 -6.14 -18.21 2.12
N GLU A 16 -5.01 -17.82 1.53
CA GLU A 16 -3.70 -18.29 1.99
C GLU A 16 -3.35 -17.76 3.38
N LEU A 17 -3.70 -16.50 3.68
CA LEU A 17 -3.56 -15.94 5.02
C LEU A 17 -4.40 -16.73 6.05
N LEU A 18 -5.64 -17.08 5.72
CA LEU A 18 -6.47 -17.90 6.61
C LEU A 18 -5.89 -19.29 6.88
N LYS A 19 -5.25 -19.92 5.87
CA LYS A 19 -4.55 -21.20 6.07
C LYS A 19 -3.32 -21.03 6.97
N LEU A 20 -2.58 -19.95 6.81
CA LEU A 20 -1.41 -19.62 7.64
C LEU A 20 -1.80 -19.38 9.11
N PHE A 21 -2.93 -18.70 9.34
CA PHE A 21 -3.46 -18.41 10.67
C PHE A 21 -4.34 -19.54 11.26
N ALA A 22 -4.46 -20.67 10.57
CA ALA A 22 -5.23 -21.82 11.07
C ALA A 22 -4.55 -22.51 12.27
N GLN A 23 -3.25 -22.28 12.45
CA GLN A 23 -2.54 -22.59 13.69
C GLN A 23 -2.58 -21.36 14.60
N ASN A 24 -2.66 -21.56 15.91
CA ASN A 24 -2.72 -20.45 16.87
C ASN A 24 -1.37 -19.71 16.87
N VAL A 25 -1.23 -18.72 15.99
CA VAL A 25 -0.02 -17.90 15.81
C VAL A 25 0.05 -16.90 16.96
N ALA A 26 1.23 -16.75 17.56
CA ALA A 26 1.45 -15.72 18.58
C ALA A 26 1.31 -14.31 17.99
N ASP A 27 0.87 -13.35 18.79
CA ASP A 27 0.63 -11.98 18.31
C ASP A 27 1.91 -11.34 17.73
N GLU A 28 3.07 -11.68 18.28
CA GLU A 28 4.39 -11.24 17.79
C GLU A 28 4.65 -11.69 16.36
N ASP A 29 4.35 -12.95 16.05
CA ASP A 29 4.51 -13.53 14.71
C ASP A 29 3.50 -12.90 13.73
N LEU A 30 2.28 -12.62 14.18
CA LEU A 30 1.30 -11.89 13.38
C LEU A 30 1.78 -10.46 13.04
N ILE A 31 2.41 -9.77 13.99
CA ILE A 31 3.07 -8.48 13.74
C ILE A 31 4.21 -8.64 12.73
N ALA A 32 5.05 -9.67 12.88
CA ALA A 32 6.16 -9.93 11.98
C ALA A 32 5.67 -10.17 10.53
N ILE A 33 4.64 -10.98 10.34
CA ILE A 33 4.04 -11.25 9.03
C ILE A 33 3.49 -9.97 8.40
N ARG A 34 2.77 -9.13 9.17
CA ARG A 34 2.30 -7.83 8.67
C ARG A 34 3.45 -6.92 8.21
N ARG A 35 4.54 -6.86 8.99
CA ARG A 35 5.73 -6.08 8.64
C ARG A 35 6.41 -6.60 7.38
N LEU A 36 6.48 -7.92 7.20
CA LEU A 36 7.03 -8.54 5.98
C LEU A 36 6.23 -8.13 4.74
N ILE A 37 4.90 -8.20 4.81
CA ILE A 37 4.02 -7.79 3.72
C ILE A 37 4.17 -6.29 3.43
N ALA A 38 4.18 -5.44 4.48
CA ALA A 38 4.35 -4.00 4.34
C ALA A 38 5.69 -3.65 3.69
N ARG A 39 6.78 -4.32 4.10
CA ARG A 39 8.11 -4.14 3.52
C ARG A 39 8.13 -4.50 2.04
N TYR A 40 7.55 -5.64 1.66
CA TYR A 40 7.48 -6.06 0.25
C TYR A 40 6.79 -5.01 -0.64
N PHE A 41 5.66 -4.45 -0.17
CA PHE A 41 4.97 -3.41 -0.93
C PHE A 41 5.73 -2.08 -0.94
N ALA A 42 6.45 -1.73 0.14
CA ALA A 42 7.29 -0.55 0.19
C ALA A 42 8.47 -0.65 -0.80
N GLU A 43 9.17 -1.79 -0.82
CA GLU A 43 10.24 -2.10 -1.79
C GLU A 43 9.71 -1.98 -3.22
N LYS A 44 8.61 -2.66 -3.53
CA LYS A 44 7.97 -2.56 -4.85
C LYS A 44 7.56 -1.12 -5.22
N ALA A 45 7.09 -0.33 -4.26
CA ALA A 45 6.72 1.05 -4.50
C ALA A 45 7.95 1.93 -4.80
N MET A 46 9.08 1.68 -4.14
CA MET A 46 10.34 2.36 -4.42
C MET A 46 10.84 2.00 -5.82
N ASP A 47 10.86 0.72 -6.19
CA ASP A 47 11.28 0.28 -7.53
C ASP A 47 10.44 0.95 -8.64
N LEU A 48 9.12 1.06 -8.42
CA LEU A 48 8.22 1.75 -9.36
C LEU A 48 8.47 3.26 -9.41
N ALA A 49 8.84 3.88 -8.29
CA ALA A 49 9.19 5.29 -8.24
C ALA A 49 10.50 5.55 -9.01
N ASP A 50 11.51 4.68 -8.83
CA ASP A 50 12.77 4.72 -9.57
C ASP A 50 12.54 4.53 -11.07
N GLN A 51 11.72 3.55 -11.47
CA GLN A 51 11.36 3.36 -12.88
C GLN A 51 10.68 4.62 -13.46
N ALA A 52 9.71 5.19 -12.74
CA ALA A 52 9.04 6.40 -13.19
C ALA A 52 9.99 7.61 -13.27
N TRP A 53 10.98 7.67 -12.37
CA TRP A 53 12.02 8.68 -12.36
C TRP A 53 12.89 8.60 -13.63
N GLU A 54 13.37 7.40 -13.95
CA GLU A 54 14.17 7.13 -15.14
C GLU A 54 13.39 7.39 -16.44
N GLU A 55 12.14 6.92 -16.54
CA GLU A 55 11.29 7.11 -17.72
C GLU A 55 11.02 8.60 -18.01
N LYS A 56 10.98 9.44 -16.97
CA LYS A 56 10.81 10.88 -17.09
C LYS A 56 12.11 11.62 -17.36
N GLY A 57 13.25 10.94 -17.29
CA GLY A 57 14.59 11.52 -17.42
C GLY A 57 14.86 12.56 -16.34
N TRP A 58 14.32 12.36 -15.14
CA TRP A 58 14.43 13.34 -14.07
C TRP A 58 15.85 13.41 -13.50
N THR A 59 16.28 14.62 -13.14
CA THR A 59 17.59 14.91 -12.54
C THR A 59 17.45 15.43 -11.12
N ASP A 60 18.57 15.60 -10.42
CA ASP A 60 18.58 16.15 -9.05
C ASP A 60 17.90 17.53 -8.96
N GLU A 61 17.95 18.34 -10.03
CA GLU A 61 17.22 19.59 -10.13
C GLU A 61 15.70 19.40 -10.12
N ASP A 62 15.21 18.32 -10.75
CA ASP A 62 13.80 17.95 -10.70
C ASP A 62 13.39 17.52 -9.30
N ALA A 63 14.28 16.88 -8.53
CA ALA A 63 14.03 16.52 -7.12
C ALA A 63 13.81 17.78 -6.28
N ILE A 64 14.70 18.76 -6.43
CA ILE A 64 14.61 20.07 -5.76
C ILE A 64 13.30 20.76 -6.16
N ARG A 65 12.98 20.78 -7.46
CA ARG A 65 11.71 21.37 -7.95
C ARG A 65 10.49 20.69 -7.33
N LEU A 66 10.50 19.35 -7.25
CA LEU A 66 9.38 18.55 -6.73
C LEU A 66 9.11 18.83 -5.25
N VAL A 67 10.16 18.97 -4.43
CA VAL A 67 10.05 19.32 -3.00
C VAL A 67 9.38 20.69 -2.81
N HIS A 68 9.55 21.61 -3.76
CA HIS A 68 8.94 22.94 -3.72
C HIS A 68 7.52 22.98 -4.32
N THR A 69 7.12 21.98 -5.10
CA THR A 69 5.74 21.89 -5.61
C THR A 69 4.79 21.31 -4.56
N LYS A 70 3.71 22.04 -4.24
CA LYS A 70 2.61 21.54 -3.41
C LYS A 70 1.71 20.59 -4.22
N MET A 71 2.24 19.41 -4.56
CA MET A 71 1.53 18.34 -5.28
C MET A 71 0.54 17.57 -4.38
N ARG A 72 0.54 17.82 -3.07
CA ARG A 72 -0.41 17.20 -2.13
C ARG A 72 -1.83 17.65 -2.43
N THR A 73 -2.81 16.81 -2.10
CA THR A 73 -4.23 17.17 -2.14
C THR A 73 -4.47 18.49 -1.39
N PRO A 74 -5.06 19.52 -2.01
CA PRO A 74 -5.37 20.76 -1.32
C PRO A 74 -6.38 20.49 -0.19
N TYR A 75 -6.18 21.16 0.94
CA TYR A 75 -7.11 21.08 2.06
C TYR A 75 -8.48 21.59 1.60
N ASN A 76 -9.50 20.72 1.67
CA ASN A 76 -10.89 21.08 1.39
C ASN A 76 -11.66 21.13 2.72
N PRO A 77 -11.95 22.32 3.27
CA PRO A 77 -12.69 22.45 4.53
C PRO A 77 -14.17 22.02 4.42
N SER A 78 -14.68 21.75 3.21
CA SER A 78 -16.10 21.48 2.97
C SER A 78 -16.45 19.98 2.94
N GLN A 79 -15.68 19.12 3.61
CA GLN A 79 -15.90 17.67 3.67
C GLN A 79 -16.16 17.18 5.10
N GLU A 80 -16.50 18.08 6.04
CA GLU A 80 -17.07 17.73 7.36
C GLU A 80 -18.60 17.70 7.33
#